data_AF-A0A4Q3NBF6-F1
#
_entry.id   AF-A0A4Q3NBF6-F1
#
_cell.length_a   1.000
_cell.length_b   1.000
_cell.length_c   1.000
_cell.angle_alpha   90.00
_cell.angle_beta   90.00
_cell.angle_gamma   90.00
#
_symmetry.space_group_name_H-M   'P 1'
#
loop_
_entity.id
_entity.type
_entity.pdbx_description
1 polymer ?
#
loop_
_entity_poly.entity_id
_entity_poly.type
_entity_poly.pdbx_seq_one_letter_code
_entity_poly.pdbx_strand_id
1 'polypeptide(L)'
;MIQILRVSGLIGVLWLAGCAAVPPPAADTAPAAPAPAPVAVQAPPPAPAFIPSGPLQPITAAEAAARGVAQLQPPADLWDRIRRGFRMPNLEGDLVRQQEQWYTSRPDYIQRMTERSRKYLFHIVEELERRNMPTELALLPFIESAFNP
;
A
#
# COMPACT_ATOMS: atom_id res chain seq x y z
N MET A 1 35.38 53.07 31.34
CA MET A 1 35.29 52.18 30.15
C MET A 1 35.27 50.68 30.48
N ILE A 2 35.09 50.26 31.75
CA ILE A 2 35.14 48.84 32.18
C ILE A 2 33.76 48.30 32.62
N GLN A 3 32.74 49.17 32.76
CA GLN A 3 31.41 48.79 33.24
C GLN A 3 30.48 48.26 32.14
N ILE A 4 30.71 48.63 30.88
CA ILE A 4 29.85 48.27 29.74
C ILE A 4 30.10 46.82 29.27
N LEU A 5 31.30 46.27 29.51
CA LEU A 5 31.66 44.92 29.11
C LEU A 5 31.06 43.83 30.02
N ARG A 6 30.69 44.18 31.27
CA ARG A 6 30.05 43.23 32.21
C ARG A 6 28.57 43.01 31.92
N VAL A 7 27.89 44.01 31.38
CA VAL A 7 26.45 43.92 31.07
C VAL A 7 26.19 43.03 29.85
N SER A 8 27.12 42.99 28.89
CA SER A 8 26.98 42.15 27.69
C SER A 8 27.19 40.65 27.97
N GLY A 9 27.94 40.29 29.01
CA GLY A 9 28.15 38.89 29.40
C GLY A 9 26.93 38.25 30.10
N LEU A 10 26.05 39.06 30.69
CA LEU A 10 24.91 38.55 31.46
C LEU A 10 23.64 38.35 30.62
N ILE A 11 23.56 38.96 29.43
CA ILE A 11 22.40 38.84 28.53
C ILE A 11 22.51 37.57 27.64
N GLY A 12 23.72 37.05 27.41
CA GLY A 12 23.95 35.85 26.60
C GLY A 12 23.59 34.52 27.27
N VAL A 13 23.52 34.47 28.61
CA VAL A 13 23.20 33.23 29.35
C VAL A 13 21.68 33.03 29.51
N LEU A 14 20.88 34.08 29.32
CA LEU A 14 19.43 34.01 29.51
C LEU A 14 18.65 33.44 28.30
N TRP A 15 19.32 33.15 27.19
CA TRP A 15 18.70 32.61 25.97
C TRP A 15 18.85 31.09 25.79
N LEU A 16 19.30 30.37 26.82
CA LEU A 16 19.44 28.90 26.80
C LEU A 16 18.56 28.15 27.80
N ALA A 17 17.65 28.84 28.50
CA ALA A 17 16.60 28.19 29.30
C ALA A 17 15.38 27.88 28.41
N GLY A 18 15.59 27.02 27.41
CA GLY A 18 14.50 26.39 26.66
C GLY A 18 13.80 25.36 27.53
N CYS A 19 12.48 25.50 27.68
CA CYS A 19 11.61 24.64 28.47
C CYS A 19 11.71 23.16 28.08
N ALA A 20 12.35 22.35 28.92
CA ALA A 20 12.19 20.89 28.91
C ALA A 20 11.61 20.44 30.25
N ALA A 21 10.30 20.60 30.40
CA ALA A 21 9.54 19.92 31.44
C ALA A 21 8.16 19.58 30.85
N VAL A 22 8.11 18.46 30.13
CA VAL A 22 6.84 17.81 29.78
C VAL A 22 6.44 16.99 31.00
N PRO A 23 5.33 17.30 31.69
CA PRO A 23 4.83 16.45 32.76
C PRO A 23 4.46 15.07 32.16
N PRO A 24 4.68 13.96 32.87
CA PRO A 24 4.16 12.68 32.42
C PRO A 24 2.63 12.82 32.28
N PRO A 25 2.02 12.29 31.20
CA PRO A 25 0.57 12.27 31.11
C PRO A 25 0.05 11.57 32.36
N ALA A 26 -0.84 12.24 33.08
CA ALA A 26 -1.65 11.60 34.09
C ALA A 26 -2.23 10.34 33.45
N ALA A 27 -2.08 9.22 34.14
CA ALA A 27 -2.83 8.01 33.83
C ALA A 27 -4.30 8.31 34.15
N ASP A 28 -4.94 9.08 33.27
CA ASP A 28 -6.37 9.13 33.19
C ASP A 28 -6.79 7.70 32.86
N THR A 29 -7.43 7.10 33.85
CA THR A 29 -8.16 5.86 33.68
C THR A 29 -9.33 6.20 32.76
N ALA A 30 -9.05 6.21 31.45
CA ALA A 30 -10.07 6.33 30.45
C ALA A 30 -11.05 5.17 30.68
N PRO A 31 -12.37 5.42 30.78
CA PRO A 31 -13.32 4.33 30.78
C PRO A 31 -13.07 3.54 29.50
N ALA A 32 -12.89 2.22 29.65
CA ALA A 32 -12.71 1.32 28.53
C ALA A 32 -13.76 1.62 27.47
N ALA A 33 -13.32 2.19 26.34
CA ALA A 33 -14.15 2.27 25.17
C ALA A 33 -14.61 0.82 24.88
N PRO A 34 -15.92 0.56 24.73
CA PRO A 34 -16.36 -0.77 24.39
C PRO A 34 -15.66 -1.14 23.09
N ALA A 35 -14.94 -2.27 23.10
CA ALA A 35 -14.43 -2.88 21.89
C ALA A 35 -15.55 -2.87 20.85
N PRO A 36 -15.28 -2.46 19.59
CA PRO A 36 -16.29 -2.60 18.55
C PRO A 36 -16.70 -4.07 18.56
N ALA A 37 -17.98 -4.30 18.86
CA ALA A 37 -18.56 -5.63 18.78
C ALA A 37 -18.16 -6.23 17.43
N PRO A 38 -17.85 -7.53 17.34
CA PRO A 38 -17.64 -8.16 16.05
C PRO A 38 -18.90 -7.87 15.24
N VAL A 39 -18.75 -7.05 14.19
CA VAL A 39 -19.80 -6.89 13.20
C VAL A 39 -19.89 -8.25 12.56
N ALA A 40 -20.83 -9.06 13.04
CA ALA A 40 -21.19 -10.30 12.40
C ALA A 40 -21.58 -9.91 10.99
N VAL A 41 -20.70 -10.20 10.03
CA VAL A 41 -21.04 -10.16 8.61
C VAL A 41 -22.16 -11.18 8.47
N GLN A 42 -23.40 -10.70 8.50
CA GLN A 42 -24.54 -11.54 8.17
C GLN A 42 -24.30 -11.99 6.73
N ALA A 43 -24.04 -13.28 6.57
CA ALA A 43 -24.01 -13.89 5.27
C ALA A 43 -25.33 -13.53 4.56
N PRO A 44 -25.29 -13.02 3.32
CA PRO A 44 -26.51 -12.76 2.58
C PRO A 44 -27.38 -14.02 2.57
N PRO A 45 -28.72 -13.88 2.66
CA PRO A 45 -29.62 -15.03 2.64
C PRO A 45 -29.29 -15.91 1.43
N PRO A 46 -29.30 -17.25 1.59
CA PRO A 46 -28.96 -18.14 0.49
C PRO A 46 -29.89 -17.83 -0.68
N ALA A 47 -29.31 -17.38 -1.79
CA ALA A 47 -30.04 -17.21 -3.02
C ALA A 47 -30.70 -18.56 -3.38
N PRO A 48 -31.92 -18.57 -3.96
CA PRO A 48 -32.55 -19.81 -4.39
C PRO A 48 -31.59 -20.56 -5.32
N ALA A 49 -31.31 -21.81 -4.98
CA ALA A 49 -30.43 -22.66 -5.79
C ALA A 49 -31.09 -22.88 -7.16
N PHE A 50 -30.53 -22.27 -8.21
CA PHE A 50 -30.92 -22.59 -9.57
C PHE A 50 -30.30 -23.94 -9.94
N ILE A 51 -31.09 -25.01 -9.86
CA ILE A 51 -30.68 -26.34 -10.29
C ILE A 51 -31.23 -26.54 -11.72
N PRO A 52 -30.39 -26.47 -12.76
CA PRO A 52 -30.85 -26.75 -14.12
C PRO A 52 -31.32 -28.20 -14.21
N SER A 53 -32.58 -28.41 -14.63
CA SER A 53 -33.21 -29.74 -14.73
C SER A 53 -32.97 -30.43 -16.08
N GLY A 54 -32.09 -29.87 -16.92
CA GLY A 54 -31.78 -30.38 -18.25
C GLY A 54 -30.71 -31.48 -18.24
N PRO A 55 -30.51 -32.19 -19.37
CA PRO A 55 -29.42 -33.14 -19.50
C PRO A 55 -28.07 -32.44 -19.31
N LEU A 56 -27.13 -33.10 -18.64
CA LEU A 56 -25.77 -32.59 -18.46
C LEU A 56 -25.12 -32.43 -19.83
N GLN A 57 -24.76 -31.18 -20.18
CA GLN A 57 -23.95 -30.91 -21.37
C GLN A 57 -22.47 -30.85 -20.98
N PRO A 58 -21.56 -31.38 -21.81
CA PRO A 58 -20.14 -31.29 -21.55
C PRO A 58 -19.69 -29.83 -21.65
N ILE A 59 -18.99 -29.34 -20.62
CA ILE A 59 -18.29 -28.07 -20.73
C ILE A 59 -17.11 -28.29 -21.68
N THR A 60 -17.16 -27.66 -22.85
CA THR A 60 -16.04 -27.75 -23.79
C THR A 60 -14.83 -27.01 -23.22
N ALA A 61 -13.62 -27.45 -23.57
CA ALA A 61 -12.39 -26.79 -23.10
C ALA A 61 -12.35 -25.28 -23.45
N ALA A 62 -12.96 -24.90 -24.58
CA ALA A 62 -13.11 -23.51 -25.00
C ALA A 62 -14.02 -22.70 -24.06
N GLU A 63 -15.16 -23.26 -23.61
CA GLU A 63 -16.05 -22.59 -22.65
C GLU A 63 -15.49 -22.53 -21.24
N ALA A 64 -14.75 -23.57 -20.81
CA ALA A 64 -14.06 -23.57 -19.52
C ALA A 64 -12.98 -22.48 -19.47
N ALA A 65 -12.24 -22.28 -20.57
CA ALA A 65 -11.24 -21.22 -20.67
C ALA A 65 -11.85 -19.81 -20.75
N ALA A 66 -13.03 -19.68 -21.38
CA ALA A 66 -13.74 -18.41 -21.51
C ALA A 66 -14.39 -17.93 -20.19
N ARG A 67 -14.76 -18.86 -19.30
CA ARG A 67 -15.26 -18.54 -17.96
C ARG A 67 -14.07 -18.23 -17.05
N GLY A 68 -13.74 -16.95 -16.91
CA GLY A 68 -12.73 -16.49 -15.96
C GLY A 68 -12.98 -17.06 -14.57
N VAL A 69 -12.10 -17.95 -14.12
CA VAL A 69 -12.20 -18.55 -12.79
C VAL A 69 -11.72 -17.52 -11.78
N ALA A 70 -12.61 -17.08 -10.88
CA ALA A 70 -12.22 -16.22 -9.77
C ALA A 70 -11.24 -16.98 -8.87
N GLN A 71 -10.06 -16.42 -8.64
CA GLN A 71 -9.07 -16.99 -7.72
C GLN A 71 -9.60 -16.89 -6.29
N LEU A 72 -10.02 -18.02 -5.71
CA LEU A 72 -10.63 -18.08 -4.37
C LEU A 72 -9.61 -17.98 -3.24
N GLN A 73 -8.32 -18.18 -3.53
CA GLN A 73 -7.26 -18.05 -2.54
C GLN A 73 -6.86 -16.58 -2.37
N PRO A 74 -6.72 -16.06 -1.14
CA PRO A 74 -6.17 -14.72 -0.92
C PRO A 74 -4.79 -14.59 -1.60
N PRO A 75 -4.41 -13.38 -2.03
CA PRO A 75 -3.10 -13.15 -2.61
C PRO A 75 -1.99 -13.62 -1.68
N ALA A 76 -0.99 -14.33 -2.23
CA ALA A 76 0.10 -14.88 -1.44
C ALA A 76 1.01 -13.78 -0.86
N ASP A 77 1.16 -12.69 -1.60
CA ASP A 77 1.93 -11.52 -1.21
C ASP A 77 1.35 -10.25 -1.88
N LEU A 78 1.97 -9.10 -1.58
CA LEU A 78 1.57 -7.81 -2.14
C LEU A 78 1.77 -7.75 -3.67
N TRP A 79 2.76 -8.46 -4.22
CA TRP A 79 3.03 -8.47 -5.66
C TRP A 79 1.98 -9.27 -6.42
N ASP A 80 1.53 -10.39 -5.87
CA ASP A 80 0.40 -11.16 -6.39
C ASP A 80 -0.89 -10.32 -6.36
N ARG A 81 -1.13 -9.60 -5.26
CA ARG A 81 -2.26 -8.66 -5.16
C ARG A 81 -2.20 -7.59 -6.26
N ILE A 82 -1.04 -6.96 -6.45
CA ILE A 82 -0.81 -5.97 -7.49
C ILE A 82 -1.08 -6.59 -8.88
N ARG A 83 -0.49 -7.74 -9.21
CA ARG A 83 -0.65 -8.38 -10.53
C ARG A 83 -2.10 -8.79 -10.83
N ARG A 84 -2.86 -9.24 -9.84
CA ARG A 84 -4.28 -9.59 -10.02
C ARG A 84 -5.16 -8.38 -10.34
N GLY A 85 -4.74 -7.17 -9.96
CA GLY A 85 -5.46 -5.93 -10.25
C GLY A 85 -5.05 -5.24 -11.57
N PHE A 86 -4.22 -5.89 -12.39
CA PHE A 86 -3.78 -5.34 -13.68
C PHE A 86 -4.94 -5.18 -14.66
N ARG A 87 -5.04 -4.00 -15.28
CA ARG A 87 -6.12 -3.65 -16.22
C ARG A 87 -5.65 -2.90 -17.47
N MET A 88 -4.41 -2.42 -17.50
CA MET A 88 -3.79 -1.81 -18.67
C MET A 88 -3.47 -2.89 -19.70
N PRO A 89 -3.69 -2.62 -21.00
CA PRO A 89 -3.31 -3.55 -22.06
C PRO A 89 -1.79 -3.69 -22.12
N ASN A 90 -1.32 -4.86 -22.55
CA ASN A 90 0.11 -5.05 -22.81
C ASN A 90 0.58 -4.09 -23.89
N LEU A 91 1.73 -3.46 -23.64
CA LEU A 91 2.38 -2.56 -24.57
C LEU A 91 3.53 -3.32 -25.24
N GLU A 92 3.54 -3.30 -26.56
CA GLU A 92 4.59 -3.93 -27.36
C GLU A 92 5.42 -2.84 -28.04
N GLY A 93 6.74 -3.00 -28.08
CA GLY A 93 7.62 -2.08 -28.79
C GLY A 93 9.08 -2.14 -28.34
N ASP A 94 9.95 -1.50 -29.10
CA ASP A 94 11.40 -1.52 -28.84
C ASP A 94 11.76 -0.80 -27.54
N LEU A 95 11.06 0.28 -27.21
CA LEU A 95 11.26 1.00 -25.94
C LEU A 95 10.90 0.12 -24.73
N VAL A 96 9.79 -0.62 -24.81
CA VAL A 96 9.38 -1.55 -23.74
C VAL A 96 10.45 -2.62 -23.55
N ARG A 97 10.88 -3.26 -24.64
CA ARG A 97 11.94 -4.29 -24.61
C ARG A 97 13.26 -3.76 -24.05
N GLN A 98 13.63 -2.54 -24.39
CA GLN A 98 14.83 -1.90 -23.85
C GLN A 98 14.73 -1.71 -22.33
N GLN A 99 13.57 -1.25 -21.83
CA GLN A 99 13.38 -1.04 -20.40
C GLN A 99 13.31 -2.37 -19.64
N GLU A 100 12.64 -3.38 -20.18
CA GLU A 100 12.66 -4.74 -19.63
C GLU A 100 14.10 -5.23 -19.46
N GLN A 101 14.92 -5.16 -20.53
CA GLN A 101 16.33 -5.53 -20.47
C GLN A 101 17.11 -4.70 -19.44
N TRP A 102 16.84 -3.40 -19.35
CA TRP A 102 17.49 -2.51 -18.39
C TRP A 102 17.20 -2.91 -16.94
N TYR A 103 15.96 -3.27 -16.63
CA TYR A 103 15.55 -3.72 -15.30
C TYR A 103 16.03 -5.14 -14.99
N THR A 104 15.92 -6.08 -15.93
CA THR A 104 16.40 -7.46 -15.75
C THR A 104 17.91 -7.54 -15.54
N SER A 105 18.68 -6.64 -16.16
CA SER A 105 20.13 -6.56 -15.97
C SER A 105 20.56 -5.91 -14.65
N ARG A 106 19.64 -5.38 -13.83
CA ARG A 106 19.94 -4.65 -12.59
C ARG A 106 19.12 -5.15 -11.38
N PRO A 107 19.30 -6.41 -10.95
CA PRO A 107 18.55 -6.95 -9.82
C PRO A 107 18.75 -6.17 -8.51
N ASP A 108 19.99 -5.72 -8.23
CA ASP A 108 20.28 -4.93 -7.02
C ASP A 108 19.56 -3.58 -7.01
N TYR A 109 19.33 -3.00 -8.18
CA TYR A 109 18.59 -1.74 -8.30
C TYR A 109 17.12 -1.96 -7.96
N ILE A 110 16.50 -3.00 -8.51
CA ILE A 110 15.13 -3.41 -8.17
C ILE A 110 15.00 -3.65 -6.67
N GLN A 111 15.92 -4.40 -6.06
CA GLN A 111 15.90 -4.70 -4.63
C GLN A 111 15.88 -3.43 -3.76
N ARG A 112 16.74 -2.45 -4.06
CA ARG A 112 16.79 -1.18 -3.31
C ARG A 112 15.50 -0.37 -3.45
N MET A 113 14.92 -0.34 -4.65
CA MET A 113 13.64 0.35 -4.87
C MET A 113 12.50 -0.36 -4.12
N THR A 114 12.46 -1.69 -4.16
CA THR A 114 11.47 -2.47 -3.41
C THR A 114 11.57 -2.20 -1.91
N GLU A 115 12.78 -2.17 -1.34
CA GLU A 115 12.98 -1.87 0.08
C GLU A 115 12.48 -0.47 0.45
N ARG A 116 12.77 0.53 -0.38
CA ARG A 116 12.25 1.91 -0.20
C ARG A 116 10.74 1.99 -0.34
N SER A 117 10.16 1.23 -1.27
CA SER A 117 8.72 1.22 -1.53
C SER A 117 7.90 0.62 -0.37
N ARG A 118 8.52 -0.16 0.53
CA ARG A 118 7.83 -0.88 1.62
C ARG A 118 6.91 0.01 2.46
N LYS A 119 7.29 1.27 2.69
CA LYS A 119 6.49 2.20 3.51
C LYS A 119 5.21 2.68 2.80
N TYR A 120 5.20 2.69 1.47
CA TYR A 120 4.18 3.39 0.67
C TYR A 120 3.32 2.44 -0.16
N LEU A 121 3.91 1.35 -0.66
CA LEU A 121 3.30 0.51 -1.69
C LEU A 121 1.95 -0.09 -1.23
N PHE A 122 1.86 -0.54 0.03
CA PHE A 122 0.60 -1.04 0.58
C PHE A 122 -0.51 0.02 0.54
N HIS A 123 -0.22 1.23 1.00
CA HIS A 123 -1.19 2.32 1.07
C HIS A 123 -1.63 2.77 -0.34
N ILE A 124 -0.69 2.85 -1.29
CA ILE A 124 -1.01 3.21 -2.67
C ILE A 124 -1.94 2.17 -3.30
N VAL A 125 -1.64 0.88 -3.13
CA VAL A 125 -2.47 -0.21 -3.66
C VAL A 125 -3.87 -0.19 -3.05
N GLU A 126 -3.97 -0.01 -1.74
CA GLU A 126 -5.26 0.12 -1.03
C GLU A 126 -6.08 1.29 -1.55
N GLU A 127 -5.48 2.46 -1.75
CA GLU A 127 -6.17 3.63 -2.29
C GLU A 127 -6.60 3.46 -3.75
N LEU A 128 -5.79 2.78 -4.58
CA LEU A 128 -6.14 2.47 -5.96
C LEU A 128 -7.31 1.50 -6.03
N GLU A 129 -7.29 0.41 -5.24
CA GLU A 129 -8.38 -0.55 -5.16
C GLU A 129 -9.67 0.11 -4.66
N ARG A 130 -9.58 0.95 -3.61
CA ARG A 130 -10.73 1.71 -3.08
C ARG A 130 -11.37 2.61 -4.15
N ARG A 131 -10.58 3.08 -5.10
CA ARG A 131 -11.02 3.94 -6.22
C ARG A 131 -11.31 3.16 -7.50
N ASN A 132 -11.25 1.82 -7.45
CA ASN A 132 -11.40 0.93 -8.61
C ASN A 132 -10.45 1.31 -9.77
N MET A 133 -9.23 1.72 -9.44
CA MET A 133 -8.17 2.07 -10.38
C MET A 133 -7.23 0.88 -10.61
N PRO A 134 -6.55 0.80 -11.77
CA PRO A 134 -5.55 -0.24 -12.04
C PRO A 134 -4.41 -0.19 -11.01
N THR A 135 -4.07 -1.33 -10.41
CA THR A 135 -3.08 -1.44 -9.32
C THR A 135 -1.65 -1.28 -9.81
N GLU A 136 -1.37 -1.50 -11.09
CA GLU A 136 -0.10 -1.23 -11.74
C GLU A 136 0.32 0.24 -11.66
N LEU A 137 -0.62 1.18 -11.45
CA LEU A 137 -0.29 2.58 -11.19
C LEU A 137 0.51 2.76 -9.90
N ALA A 138 0.41 1.81 -8.97
CA ALA A 138 1.24 1.79 -7.76
C ALA A 138 2.74 1.66 -8.08
N LEU A 139 3.09 1.23 -9.30
CA LEU A 139 4.46 1.04 -9.74
C LEU A 139 5.04 2.27 -10.44
N LEU A 140 4.25 3.31 -10.75
CA LEU A 140 4.76 4.54 -11.37
C LEU A 140 5.94 5.16 -10.61
N PRO A 141 5.95 5.22 -9.26
CA PRO A 141 7.09 5.81 -8.57
C PRO A 141 8.40 5.03 -8.75
N PHE A 142 8.39 3.76 -9.20
CA PHE A 142 9.62 3.03 -9.57
C PHE A 142 10.34 3.66 -10.76
N ILE A 143 9.58 4.21 -11.73
CA ILE A 143 10.14 4.82 -12.94
C ILE A 143 10.36 6.34 -12.76
N GLU A 144 9.63 6.99 -11.85
CA GLU A 144 9.72 8.45 -11.66
C GLU A 144 10.83 8.85 -10.68
N SER A 145 10.80 8.29 -9.46
CA SER A 145 11.70 8.71 -8.36
C SER A 145 12.41 7.55 -7.68
N ALA A 146 12.12 6.32 -8.09
CA ALA A 146 12.55 5.08 -7.44
C ALA A 146 12.04 4.93 -5.98
N PHE A 147 10.96 5.61 -5.59
CA PHE A 147 10.53 5.82 -4.19
C PHE A 147 11.55 6.62 -3.36
N ASN A 148 12.04 7.75 -3.88
CA ASN A 148 12.92 8.66 -3.11
C ASN A 148 12.03 9.74 -2.52
N PRO A 149 11.92 9.83 -1.19
CA PRO A 149 11.23 10.96 -0.57
C PRO A 149 11.96 12.28 -0.83
#